data_AF-A0A2V6SFJ1-F1
#
_entry.id   AF-A0A2V6SFJ1-F1
#
_cell.length_a   1.000
_cell.length_b   1.000
_cell.length_c   1.000
_cell.angle_alpha   90.00
_cell.angle_beta   90.00
_cell.angle_gamma   90.00
#
_symmetry.space_group_name_H-M   'P 1'
#
loop_
_entity.id
_entity.type
_entity.pdbx_description
1 polymer ?
#
loop_
_entity_poly.entity_id
_entity_poly.type
_entity_poly.pdbx_seq_one_letter_code
_entity_poly.pdbx_strand_id
1 'polypeptide(L)'
;PAKAKKLLQEAGYKGEPIRFLTTQEYKWMYDFALVSKQQLEDAGMTIDLQVVDWATLVKRRNNSKEYDAFTTGIGPQYDPTNSNVLSCSWPGWTCDEQIQTIKAAMIREADYKKRLALWEQMHTAFYDKVPVIRYGDLFGLRAAAKKVRDLNEKTERLRIYNAWLA
;
A
#
# COMPACT_ATOMS: atom_id res chain seq x y z
N PRO A 1 -3.68 7.91 20.07
CA PRO A 1 -4.35 6.79 20.81
C PRO A 1 -5.81 7.07 21.26
N ALA A 2 -6.10 8.19 21.95
CA ALA A 2 -7.43 8.43 22.54
C ALA A 2 -8.60 8.47 21.53
N LYS A 3 -8.44 9.16 20.39
CA LYS A 3 -9.46 9.19 19.33
C LYS A 3 -9.72 7.81 18.71
N ALA A 4 -8.67 7.02 18.48
CA ALA A 4 -8.79 5.66 17.95
C ALA A 4 -9.57 4.75 18.92
N LYS A 5 -9.27 4.81 20.22
CA LYS A 5 -10.02 4.08 21.26
C LYS A 5 -11.52 4.39 21.23
N LYS A 6 -11.87 5.68 21.13
CA LYS A 6 -13.27 6.12 21.03
C LYS A 6 -13.95 5.56 19.77
N LEU A 7 -13.30 5.65 18.62
CA LEU A 7 -13.84 5.11 17.36
C LEU A 7 -14.02 3.59 17.40
N LEU A 8 -13.11 2.85 18.05
CA LEU A 8 -13.26 1.40 18.24
C LEU A 8 -14.46 1.05 19.10
N GLN A 9 -14.72 1.83 20.17
CA GLN A 9 -15.90 1.66 21.01
C GLN A 9 -17.19 1.97 20.23
N GLU A 10 -17.23 3.05 19.46
CA GLU A 10 -18.36 3.41 18.59
C GLU A 10 -18.63 2.34 17.52
N ALA A 11 -17.58 1.72 16.98
CA ALA A 11 -17.68 0.60 16.05
C ALA A 11 -18.13 -0.71 16.72
N GLY A 12 -18.21 -0.76 18.05
CA GLY A 12 -18.61 -1.95 18.80
C GLY A 12 -17.57 -3.08 18.77
N TYR A 13 -16.29 -2.76 18.57
CA TYR A 13 -15.21 -3.74 18.57
C TYR A 13 -15.06 -4.39 19.96
N LYS A 14 -15.01 -5.72 20.02
CA LYS A 14 -15.01 -6.48 21.29
C LYS A 14 -13.68 -7.16 21.59
N GLY A 15 -12.64 -6.87 20.81
CA GLY A 15 -11.32 -7.45 20.98
C GLY A 15 -11.07 -8.68 20.12
N GLU A 16 -11.88 -8.93 19.09
CA GLU A 16 -11.66 -10.00 18.12
C GLU A 16 -10.27 -9.85 17.46
N PRO A 17 -9.45 -10.91 17.34
CA PRO A 17 -8.13 -10.80 16.75
C PRO A 17 -8.17 -10.31 15.29
N ILE A 18 -7.41 -9.27 14.99
CA ILE A 18 -7.16 -8.78 13.63
C ILE A 18 -5.97 -9.56 13.05
N ARG A 19 -6.22 -10.36 12.02
CA ARG A 19 -5.22 -11.17 11.33
C ARG A 19 -4.42 -10.28 10.40
N PHE A 20 -3.21 -9.95 10.83
CA PHE A 20 -2.32 -9.04 10.14
C PHE A 20 -1.19 -9.81 9.45
N LEU A 21 -1.25 -9.95 8.13
CA LEU A 21 -0.22 -10.62 7.34
C LEU A 21 1.01 -9.73 7.10
N THR A 22 2.19 -10.32 7.26
CA THR A 22 3.46 -9.72 6.81
C THR A 22 4.47 -10.80 6.41
N THR A 23 5.64 -10.38 5.94
CA THR A 23 6.74 -11.28 5.56
C THR A 23 8.08 -10.71 6.02
N GLN A 24 9.04 -11.59 6.31
CA GLN A 24 10.42 -11.23 6.61
C GLN A 24 11.33 -11.21 5.39
N GLU A 25 10.90 -11.73 4.24
CA GLU A 25 11.68 -11.67 2.99
C GLU A 25 11.98 -10.22 2.57
N TYR A 26 11.09 -9.30 2.94
CA TYR A 26 11.30 -7.87 2.85
C TYR A 26 11.32 -7.27 4.25
N LYS A 27 12.50 -7.02 4.80
CA LYS A 27 12.68 -6.53 6.17
C LYS A 27 11.80 -5.31 6.50
N TRP A 28 11.66 -4.37 5.57
CA TRP A 28 10.82 -3.18 5.77
C TRP A 28 9.33 -3.52 5.97
N MET A 29 8.81 -4.59 5.37
CA MET A 29 7.41 -5.02 5.59
C MET A 29 7.20 -5.51 7.01
N TYR A 30 8.16 -6.30 7.53
CA TYR A 30 8.12 -6.82 8.88
C TYR A 30 8.27 -5.70 9.91
N ASP A 31 9.26 -4.82 9.74
CA ASP A 31 9.53 -3.72 10.67
C ASP A 31 8.32 -2.77 10.79
N PHE A 32 7.69 -2.40 9.66
CA PHE A 32 6.46 -1.60 9.67
C PHE A 32 5.30 -2.34 10.35
N ALA A 33 5.12 -3.63 10.08
CA ALA A 33 4.05 -4.40 10.70
C ALA A 33 4.21 -4.50 12.23
N LEU A 34 5.45 -4.65 12.73
CA LEU A 34 5.76 -4.71 14.15
C LEU A 34 5.45 -3.39 14.86
N VAL A 35 5.84 -2.27 14.27
CA VAL A 35 5.56 -0.93 14.81
C VAL A 35 4.05 -0.61 14.75
N SER A 36 3.37 -1.00 13.68
CA SER A 36 1.92 -0.86 13.57
C SER A 36 1.17 -1.72 14.58
N LYS A 37 1.60 -2.97 14.78
CA LYS A 37 1.04 -3.85 15.80
C LYS A 37 1.04 -3.16 17.16
N GLN A 38 2.19 -2.65 17.61
CA GLN A 38 2.30 -1.96 18.90
C GLN A 38 1.34 -0.77 19.00
N GLN A 39 1.29 0.09 17.98
CA GLN A 39 0.42 1.27 17.98
C GLN A 39 -1.08 0.92 17.98
N LEU A 40 -1.47 -0.16 17.30
CA LEU A 40 -2.85 -0.65 17.26
C LEU A 40 -3.23 -1.29 18.61
N GLU A 41 -2.32 -2.05 19.23
CA GLU A 41 -2.50 -2.61 20.57
C GLU A 41 -2.61 -1.51 21.63
N ASP A 42 -1.79 -0.46 21.55
CA ASP A 42 -1.90 0.73 22.42
C ASP A 42 -3.25 1.45 22.27
N ALA A 43 -3.88 1.32 21.09
CA ALA A 43 -5.22 1.80 20.80
C ALA A 43 -6.34 0.81 21.23
N GLY A 44 -6.01 -0.36 21.76
CA GLY A 44 -6.95 -1.35 22.28
C GLY A 44 -7.38 -2.43 21.29
N MET A 45 -6.67 -2.57 20.16
CA MET A 45 -6.91 -3.66 19.21
C MET A 45 -6.14 -4.92 19.60
N THR A 46 -6.72 -6.09 19.36
CA THR A 46 -6.02 -7.38 19.48
C THR A 46 -5.43 -7.73 18.12
N ILE A 47 -4.10 -7.79 17.99
CA ILE A 47 -3.44 -8.04 16.71
C ILE A 47 -2.79 -9.44 16.67
N ASP A 48 -3.27 -10.28 15.77
CA ASP A 48 -2.65 -11.55 15.40
C ASP A 48 -1.69 -11.32 14.21
N LEU A 49 -0.42 -11.10 14.51
CA LEU A 49 0.61 -10.86 13.48
C LEU A 49 1.08 -12.19 12.88
N GLN A 50 0.70 -12.44 11.64
CA GLN A 50 0.98 -13.66 10.91
C GLN A 50 2.11 -13.44 9.90
N VAL A 51 3.29 -13.96 10.24
CA VAL A 51 4.49 -13.87 9.41
C VAL A 51 4.59 -15.11 8.50
N VAL A 52 4.57 -14.90 7.19
CA VAL A 52 4.64 -15.98 6.19
C VAL A 52 5.63 -15.62 5.06
N ASP A 53 5.99 -16.61 4.23
CA ASP A 53 6.74 -16.35 3.00
C ASP A 53 5.93 -15.50 2.00
N TRP A 54 6.59 -14.85 1.06
CA TRP A 54 5.94 -13.93 0.13
C TRP A 54 4.89 -14.63 -0.75
N ALA A 55 5.18 -15.84 -1.23
CA ALA A 55 4.25 -16.56 -2.10
C ALA A 55 2.95 -16.89 -1.37
N THR A 56 3.04 -17.34 -0.12
CA THR A 56 1.89 -17.55 0.76
C THR A 56 1.14 -16.25 1.00
N LEU A 57 1.81 -15.14 1.33
CA LEU A 57 1.15 -13.84 1.53
C LEU A 57 0.35 -13.43 0.29
N VAL A 58 0.97 -13.49 -0.90
CA VAL A 58 0.34 -13.13 -2.17
C VAL A 58 -0.91 -13.96 -2.45
N LYS A 59 -0.88 -15.25 -2.13
CA LYS A 59 -2.04 -16.14 -2.27
C LYS A 59 -3.15 -15.78 -1.28
N ARG A 60 -2.83 -15.66 0.01
CA ARG A 60 -3.81 -15.44 1.09
C ARG A 60 -4.51 -14.09 0.98
N ARG A 61 -3.80 -13.02 0.58
CA ARG A 61 -4.40 -11.69 0.43
C ARG A 61 -5.50 -11.60 -0.64
N ASN A 62 -5.60 -12.58 -1.54
CA ASN A 62 -6.68 -12.65 -2.52
C ASN A 62 -7.99 -13.25 -1.95
N ASN A 63 -7.99 -13.71 -0.70
CA ASN A 63 -9.16 -14.28 -0.03
C ASN A 63 -9.49 -13.47 1.24
N SER A 64 -10.64 -12.78 1.25
CA SER A 64 -11.07 -11.95 2.39
C SER A 64 -11.28 -12.74 3.67
N LYS A 65 -11.48 -14.06 3.55
CA LYS A 65 -11.63 -14.95 4.69
C LYS A 65 -10.31 -15.34 5.33
N GLU A 66 -9.16 -14.90 4.80
CA GLU A 66 -7.84 -15.33 5.28
C GLU A 66 -7.01 -14.22 5.93
N TYR A 67 -7.43 -12.96 5.88
CA TYR A 67 -6.74 -11.85 6.53
C TYR A 67 -7.69 -10.68 6.77
N ASP A 68 -7.24 -9.75 7.63
CA ASP A 68 -7.94 -8.48 7.90
C ASP A 68 -7.06 -7.27 7.53
N ALA A 69 -5.75 -7.40 7.69
CA ALA A 69 -4.77 -6.40 7.26
C ALA A 69 -3.51 -7.08 6.68
N PHE A 70 -2.76 -6.35 5.84
CA PHE A 70 -1.44 -6.80 5.39
C PHE A 70 -0.53 -5.62 5.07
N THR A 71 0.78 -5.80 5.23
CA THR A 71 1.77 -4.81 4.78
C THR A 71 2.18 -5.14 3.35
N THR A 72 2.32 -4.14 2.49
CA THR A 72 2.88 -4.29 1.14
C THR A 72 3.43 -2.94 0.66
N GLY A 73 4.14 -2.99 -0.46
CA GLY A 73 4.59 -1.83 -1.22
C GLY A 73 3.84 -1.77 -2.54
N ILE A 74 3.69 -0.56 -3.07
CA ILE A 74 3.11 -0.31 -4.39
C ILE A 74 4.11 0.54 -5.14
N GLY A 75 4.52 0.05 -6.32
CA GLY A 75 5.42 0.78 -7.19
C GLY A 75 4.76 2.03 -7.77
N PRO A 76 5.55 2.98 -8.30
CA PRO A 76 5.06 4.19 -8.93
C PRO A 76 4.13 3.85 -10.10
N GLN A 77 3.06 4.63 -10.21
CA GLN A 77 2.12 4.58 -11.33
C GLN A 77 2.26 5.89 -12.11
N TYR A 78 2.50 5.80 -13.42
CA TYR A 78 2.61 6.99 -14.27
C TYR A 78 1.27 7.69 -14.50
N ASP A 79 0.19 6.94 -14.38
CA ASP A 79 -1.17 7.45 -14.44
C ASP A 79 -1.89 7.09 -13.14
N PRO A 80 -2.47 8.06 -12.41
CA PRO A 80 -3.16 7.78 -11.15
C PRO A 80 -4.34 6.81 -11.29
N THR A 81 -4.94 6.72 -12.49
CA THR A 81 -6.03 5.78 -12.76
C THR A 81 -5.56 4.31 -12.77
N ASN A 82 -4.25 4.07 -12.90
CA ASN A 82 -3.67 2.72 -12.83
C ASN A 82 -3.34 2.26 -11.40
N SER A 83 -3.71 3.04 -10.38
CA SER A 83 -3.51 2.63 -8.99
C SER A 83 -4.35 1.40 -8.63
N ASN A 84 -3.67 0.32 -8.27
CA ASN A 84 -4.30 -0.96 -7.91
C ASN A 84 -5.22 -0.84 -6.69
N VAL A 85 -4.90 -0.01 -5.70
CA VAL A 85 -5.70 0.17 -4.47
C VAL A 85 -7.04 0.83 -4.69
N LEU A 86 -7.25 1.43 -5.87
CA LEU A 86 -8.52 1.98 -6.29
C LEU A 86 -9.36 0.97 -7.09
N SER A 87 -8.91 -0.28 -7.21
CA SER A 87 -9.61 -1.35 -7.93
C SER A 87 -10.38 -2.26 -6.98
N CYS A 88 -11.57 -2.68 -7.42
CA CYS A 88 -12.36 -3.74 -6.79
C CYS A 88 -11.65 -5.10 -6.73
N SER A 89 -10.75 -5.38 -7.67
CA SER A 89 -10.08 -6.67 -7.79
C SER A 89 -8.83 -6.79 -6.93
N TRP A 90 -8.39 -5.71 -6.30
CA TRP A 90 -7.18 -5.70 -5.48
C TRP A 90 -7.55 -6.00 -4.01
N PRO A 91 -6.75 -6.77 -3.25
CA PRO A 91 -6.93 -6.98 -1.82
C PRO A 91 -7.24 -5.68 -1.09
N GLY A 92 -8.31 -5.71 -0.28
CA GLY A 92 -8.98 -4.52 0.25
C GLY A 92 -10.32 -4.24 -0.45
N TRP A 93 -10.53 -4.76 -1.66
CA TRP A 93 -11.76 -4.71 -2.45
C TRP A 93 -12.42 -3.33 -2.43
N THR A 94 -11.67 -2.29 -2.81
CA THR A 94 -12.13 -0.90 -2.86
C THR A 94 -13.22 -0.69 -3.92
N CYS A 95 -14.41 -1.20 -3.64
CA CYS A 95 -15.61 -1.14 -4.47
C CYS A 95 -16.54 -0.01 -4.03
N ASP A 96 -15.99 1.19 -3.88
CA ASP A 96 -16.76 2.39 -3.59
C ASP A 96 -17.20 3.08 -4.90
N GLU A 97 -18.50 3.35 -5.02
CA GLU A 97 -19.13 3.89 -6.23
C GLU A 97 -18.59 5.28 -6.60
N GLN A 98 -18.30 6.12 -5.61
CA GLN A 98 -17.77 7.46 -5.82
C GLN A 98 -16.36 7.37 -6.42
N ILE A 99 -15.49 6.51 -5.86
CA ILE A 99 -14.16 6.24 -6.39
C ILE A 99 -14.24 5.74 -7.84
N GLN A 100 -15.11 4.75 -8.13
CA GLN A 100 -15.22 4.20 -9.50
C GLN A 100 -15.75 5.25 -10.50
N THR A 101 -16.69 6.09 -10.08
CA THR A 101 -17.25 7.16 -10.93
C THR A 101 -16.20 8.20 -11.29
N ILE A 102 -15.44 8.70 -10.30
CA ILE A 102 -14.38 9.68 -10.54
C ILE A 102 -13.29 9.07 -11.43
N LYS A 103 -12.89 7.82 -11.16
CA LYS A 103 -11.90 7.09 -11.98
C LYS A 103 -12.34 7.00 -13.44
N ALA A 104 -13.58 6.61 -13.70
CA ALA A 104 -14.11 6.49 -15.05
C ALA A 104 -14.20 7.86 -15.78
N ALA A 105 -14.50 8.94 -15.05
CA ALA A 105 -14.44 10.29 -15.59
C ALA A 105 -13.01 10.70 -15.95
N MET A 106 -12.02 10.44 -15.07
CA MET A 106 -10.61 10.74 -15.31
C MET A 106 -10.05 10.02 -16.54
N ILE A 107 -10.48 8.78 -16.81
CA ILE A 107 -10.02 8.00 -17.98
C ILE A 107 -10.50 8.64 -19.30
N ARG A 108 -11.69 9.27 -19.30
CA ARG A 108 -12.30 9.86 -20.50
C ARG A 108 -11.93 11.33 -20.73
N GLU A 109 -11.42 12.00 -19.71
CA GLU A 109 -11.08 13.42 -19.77
C GLU A 109 -9.67 13.63 -20.33
N ALA A 110 -9.57 14.39 -21.43
CA ALA A 110 -8.31 14.70 -22.10
C ALA A 110 -7.75 16.08 -21.69
N ASP A 111 -8.59 16.99 -21.21
CA ASP A 111 -8.16 18.30 -20.74
C ASP A 111 -7.45 18.19 -19.39
N TYR A 112 -6.23 18.71 -19.32
CA TYR A 112 -5.39 18.63 -18.12
C TYR A 112 -6.04 19.28 -16.89
N LYS A 113 -6.65 20.48 -17.03
CA LYS A 113 -7.19 21.20 -15.88
C LYS A 113 -8.41 20.49 -15.31
N LYS A 114 -9.31 20.02 -16.19
CA LYS A 114 -10.48 19.23 -15.78
C LYS A 114 -10.07 17.90 -15.15
N ARG A 115 -9.08 17.22 -15.73
CA ARG A 115 -8.56 15.96 -15.20
C ARG A 115 -7.88 16.13 -13.83
N LEU A 116 -7.17 17.24 -13.62
CA LEU A 116 -6.58 17.58 -12.32
C LEU A 116 -7.64 17.83 -11.26
N ALA A 117 -8.73 18.56 -11.58
CA ALA A 117 -9.83 18.77 -10.65
C ALA A 117 -10.52 17.44 -10.25
N LEU A 118 -10.66 16.51 -11.20
CA LEU A 118 -11.14 15.14 -10.90
C LEU A 118 -10.15 14.38 -10.00
N TRP A 119 -8.85 14.57 -10.20
CA TRP A 119 -7.83 13.96 -9.34
C TRP A 119 -7.89 14.48 -7.89
N GLU A 120 -8.12 15.78 -7.69
CA GLU A 120 -8.31 16.36 -6.34
C GLU A 120 -9.54 15.76 -5.63
N GLN A 121 -10.64 15.55 -6.38
CA GLN A 121 -11.82 14.86 -5.86
C GLN A 121 -11.52 13.40 -5.50
N MET A 122 -10.80 12.69 -6.37
CA MET A 122 -10.34 11.32 -6.09
C MET A 122 -9.48 11.27 -4.83
N HIS A 123 -8.56 12.20 -4.68
CA HIS A 123 -7.68 12.28 -3.53
C HIS A 123 -8.47 12.52 -2.23
N THR A 124 -9.47 13.41 -2.27
CA THR A 124 -10.39 13.61 -1.13
C THR A 124 -11.12 12.31 -0.78
N ALA A 125 -11.75 11.68 -1.78
CA ALA A 125 -12.47 10.42 -1.58
C ALA A 125 -11.56 9.31 -1.03
N PHE A 126 -10.30 9.25 -1.46
CA PHE A 126 -9.32 8.29 -0.94
C PHE A 126 -9.09 8.47 0.57
N TYR A 127 -8.92 9.71 1.06
CA TYR A 127 -8.69 9.95 2.49
C TYR A 127 -9.97 9.84 3.34
N ASP A 128 -11.14 10.07 2.74
CA ASP A 128 -12.43 9.87 3.43
C ASP A 128 -12.74 8.38 3.60
N LYS A 129 -12.44 7.56 2.58
CA LYS A 129 -12.76 6.11 2.56
C LYS A 129 -11.65 5.22 3.10
N VAL A 130 -10.41 5.73 3.18
CA VAL A 130 -9.23 5.07 3.74
C VAL A 130 -9.06 3.62 3.23
N PRO A 131 -8.95 3.39 1.91
CA PRO A 131 -8.80 2.04 1.37
C PRO A 131 -7.45 1.39 1.78
N VAL A 132 -6.43 2.21 2.03
CA VAL A 132 -5.14 1.80 2.59
C VAL A 132 -4.57 2.90 3.49
N ILE A 133 -3.68 2.52 4.41
CA ILE A 133 -2.90 3.46 5.22
C ILE A 133 -1.47 3.50 4.67
N ARG A 134 -1.01 4.67 4.24
CA ARG A 134 0.34 4.86 3.69
C ARG A 134 1.32 5.18 4.81
N TYR A 135 2.36 4.36 4.95
CA TYR A 135 3.46 4.62 5.89
C TYR A 135 4.40 5.73 5.41
N GLY A 136 4.70 5.76 4.11
CA GLY A 136 5.62 6.70 3.51
C GLY A 136 6.13 6.21 2.16
N ASP A 137 7.23 6.82 1.70
CA ASP A 137 7.94 6.44 0.49
C ASP A 137 9.23 5.70 0.81
N LEU A 138 9.56 4.71 -0.03
CA LEU A 138 10.79 3.94 0.07
C LEU A 138 11.76 4.39 -1.04
N PHE A 139 12.98 4.73 -0.64
CA PHE A 139 14.06 5.09 -1.55
C PHE A 139 15.15 4.03 -1.49
N GLY A 140 15.53 3.50 -2.65
CA GLY A 140 16.63 2.55 -2.74
C GLY A 140 17.97 3.27 -2.70
N LEU A 141 18.83 2.90 -1.75
CA LEU A 141 20.26 3.24 -1.81
C LEU A 141 20.99 2.13 -2.58
N ARG A 142 21.80 2.52 -3.57
CA ARG A 142 22.63 1.61 -4.34
C ARG A 142 24.09 1.93 -4.15
N ALA A 143 24.91 0.90 -4.09
CA ALA A 143 26.36 1.01 -4.10
C ALA A 143 26.90 0.14 -5.24
N ALA A 144 27.85 0.67 -6.00
CA ALA A 144 28.54 -0.03 -7.07
C ALA A 144 30.05 0.10 -6.89
N ALA A 145 30.80 -0.93 -7.30
CA ALA A 145 32.26 -0.87 -7.29
C ALA A 145 32.76 0.19 -8.29
N LYS A 146 33.90 0.84 -8.01
CA LYS A 146 34.48 1.88 -8.89
C LYS A 146 34.74 1.43 -10.34
N LYS A 147 34.91 0.12 -10.55
CA LYS A 147 35.09 -0.50 -11.87
C LYS A 147 33.80 -0.67 -12.66
N VAL A 148 32.62 -0.55 -12.04
CA VAL A 148 31.34 -0.60 -12.73
C VAL A 148 31.10 0.75 -13.39
N ARG A 149 30.89 0.72 -14.71
CA ARG A 149 30.59 1.89 -15.54
C ARG A 149 29.17 1.78 -16.09
N ASP A 150 28.57 2.92 -16.40
CA ASP A 150 27.27 3.06 -17.05
C ASP A 150 26.11 2.29 -16.39
N LEU A 151 26.19 2.08 -15.07
CA LEU A 151 25.08 1.58 -14.29
C LEU A 151 23.97 2.64 -14.25
N ASN A 152 22.79 2.30 -14.76
CA ASN A 152 21.65 3.21 -14.73
C ASN A 152 21.05 3.26 -13.31
N GLU A 153 21.42 4.28 -12.54
CA GLU A 153 20.93 4.49 -11.19
C GLU A 153 19.57 5.18 -11.12
N LYS A 154 19.10 5.77 -12.23
CA LYS A 154 17.87 6.57 -12.28
C LYS A 154 16.59 5.74 -12.32
N THR A 155 16.68 4.43 -12.55
CA THR A 155 15.50 3.55 -12.62
C THR A 155 15.14 3.02 -11.24
N GLU A 156 13.85 2.88 -10.93
CA GLU A 156 13.38 2.31 -9.66
C GLU A 156 13.88 0.87 -9.44
N ARG A 157 13.88 0.05 -10.49
CA ARG A 157 14.45 -1.30 -10.49
C ARG A 157 15.86 -1.29 -11.06
N LEU A 158 16.72 -2.18 -10.57
CA LEU A 158 18.07 -2.34 -11.10
C LEU A 158 18.01 -2.72 -12.58
N ARG A 159 18.72 -1.98 -13.42
CA ARG A 159 18.86 -2.25 -14.84
C ARG A 159 20.35 -2.35 -15.19
N ILE A 160 20.77 -3.51 -15.65
CA ILE A 160 22.19 -3.82 -15.93
C ILE A 160 22.52 -3.89 -17.43
N TYR A 161 21.57 -3.56 -18.31
CA TYR A 161 21.74 -3.74 -19.76
C TYR A 161 22.85 -2.85 -20.39
N ASN A 162 23.22 -1.75 -19.73
CA ASN A 162 24.31 -0.86 -20.17
C ASN A 162 25.54 -0.94 -19.26
N ALA A 163 25.50 -1.70 -18.16
CA ALA A 163 26.57 -1.71 -17.19
C ALA A 163 27.74 -2.59 -17.67
N TRP A 164 28.98 -2.10 -17.51
CA TRP A 164 30.19 -2.85 -17.89
C TRP A 164 31.31 -2.65 -16.86
N LEU A 165 32.36 -3.47 -16.96
CA LEU A 165 33.53 -3.45 -16.07
C LEU A 165 34.73 -2.84 -16.79
N ALA A 166 35.30 -1.78 -16.21
CA ALA A 166 36.57 -1.18 -16.63
C ALA A 166 37.79 -1.89 -16.04
#